data_AF-X1EW39-F1
#
_entry.id   AF-X1EW39-F1
#
_cell.length_a   1.000
_cell.length_b   1.000
_cell.length_c   1.000
_cell.angle_alpha   90.00
_cell.angle_beta   90.00
_cell.angle_gamma   90.00
#
_symmetry.space_group_name_H-M   'P 1'
#
loop_
_entity.id
_entity.type
_entity.pdbx_description
1 polymer ?
#
loop_
_entity_poly.entity_id
_entity_poly.type
_entity_poly.pdbx_seq_one_letter_code
_entity_poly.pdbx_strand_id
1 'polypeptide(L)'
;QNAEIIKIQIMPDHVHMLVEVDPQYGIHKLIKKLKRVSSRILRGEFKHLTTKLPTLWTHSYFVSTVGAAPLKVIKQYIESQKRSQRK
;
A
#
# COMPACT_ATOMS: atom_id res chain seq x y z
N GLN A 1 1.68 -6.29 11.86
CA GLN A 1 1.99 -5.94 10.46
C GLN A 1 0.96 -4.92 10.03
N ASN A 2 1.39 -3.66 9.92
CA ASN A 2 0.50 -2.52 9.79
C ASN A 2 0.74 -1.81 8.44
N ALA A 3 -0.31 -1.19 7.94
CA ALA A 3 -0.24 -0.27 6.82
C ALA A 3 -1.18 0.90 7.11
N GLU A 4 -0.69 2.11 6.91
CA GLU A 4 -1.42 3.35 7.13
C GLU A 4 -1.65 4.05 5.79
N ILE A 5 -2.87 4.53 5.57
CA ILE A 5 -3.21 5.30 4.38
C ILE A 5 -3.02 6.78 4.72
N ILE A 6 -2.00 7.39 4.14
CA ILE A 6 -1.68 8.81 4.35
C ILE A 6 -2.59 9.69 3.49
N LYS A 7 -2.81 9.30 2.22
CA LYS A 7 -3.66 10.05 1.29
C LYS A 7 -4.29 9.12 0.26
N ILE A 8 -5.51 9.46 -0.14
CA ILE A 8 -6.23 8.80 -1.23
C ILE A 8 -6.80 9.84 -2.19
N GLN A 9 -6.75 9.53 -3.48
CA GLN A 9 -7.43 10.28 -4.53
C GLN A 9 -8.12 9.31 -5.47
N ILE A 10 -9.41 9.55 -5.71
CA ILE A 10 -10.26 8.69 -6.53
C ILE A 10 -10.46 9.38 -7.88
N MET A 11 -10.13 8.67 -8.95
CA MET A 11 -10.40 9.05 -10.33
C MET A 11 -11.55 8.20 -10.87
N PRO A 12 -12.19 8.59 -11.99
CA PRO A 12 -13.29 7.81 -12.56
C PRO A 12 -12.94 6.35 -12.90
N ASP A 13 -11.69 6.07 -13.24
CA ASP A 13 -11.19 4.79 -13.74
C ASP A 13 -10.05 4.16 -12.91
N HIS A 14 -9.46 4.90 -11.95
CA HIS A 14 -8.39 4.40 -11.08
C HIS A 14 -8.33 5.12 -9.73
N VAL A 15 -7.51 4.61 -8.81
CA VAL A 15 -7.32 5.21 -7.47
C VAL A 15 -5.83 5.35 -7.20
N HIS A 16 -5.42 6.54 -6.76
CA HIS A 16 -4.10 6.81 -6.25
C HIS A 16 -4.10 6.76 -4.72
N MET A 17 -3.13 6.07 -4.13
CA MET A 17 -2.96 5.98 -2.68
C MET A 17 -1.49 6.23 -2.32
N LEU A 18 -1.30 7.09 -1.32
CA LEU A 18 -0.03 7.21 -0.60
C LEU A 18 -0.18 6.41 0.69
N VAL A 19 0.68 5.41 0.87
CA VAL A 19 0.61 4.47 2.00
C VAL A 19 1.98 4.33 2.66
N GLU A 20 1.97 4.27 3.98
CA GLU A 20 3.11 3.78 4.76
C GLU A 20 2.86 2.31 5.09
N VAL A 21 3.84 1.46 4.82
CA VAL A 21 3.69 0.01 4.92
C VAL A 21 4.87 -0.58 5.66
N ASP A 22 4.58 -1.36 6.70
CA ASP A 22 5.57 -2.19 7.36
C ASP A 22 6.25 -3.12 6.32
N PRO A 23 7.58 -3.06 6.17
CA PRO A 23 8.31 -3.90 5.22
C PRO A 23 7.99 -5.40 5.37
N GLN A 24 7.72 -5.88 6.58
CA GLN A 24 7.36 -7.28 6.83
C GLN A 24 5.95 -7.64 6.35
N TYR A 25 5.06 -6.65 6.22
CA TYR A 25 3.71 -6.88 5.71
C TYR A 25 3.72 -7.20 4.21
N GLY A 26 4.55 -6.48 3.46
CA GLY A 26 4.72 -6.65 2.02
C GLY A 26 3.60 -6.00 1.20
N ILE A 27 3.99 -5.16 0.24
CA ILE A 27 3.06 -4.34 -0.56
C ILE A 27 2.02 -5.17 -1.32
N HIS A 28 2.41 -6.34 -1.83
CA HIS A 28 1.50 -7.22 -2.57
C HIS A 28 0.30 -7.68 -1.71
N LYS A 29 0.55 -8.04 -0.44
CA LYS A 29 -0.52 -8.48 0.47
C LYS A 29 -1.49 -7.34 0.78
N LEU A 30 -0.96 -6.12 0.99
CA LEU A 30 -1.78 -4.92 1.19
C LEU A 30 -2.68 -4.67 -0.02
N ILE A 31 -2.13 -4.56 -1.23
CA ILE A 31 -2.91 -4.24 -2.43
C ILE A 31 -3.96 -5.32 -2.73
N LYS A 32 -3.61 -6.60 -2.56
CA LYS A 32 -4.56 -7.71 -2.72
C LYS A 32 -5.73 -7.59 -1.75
N LYS A 33 -5.46 -7.25 -0.48
CA LYS A 33 -6.50 -7.04 0.54
C LYS A 33 -7.39 -5.85 0.19
N LEU A 34 -6.80 -4.70 -0.17
CA LEU A 34 -7.55 -3.48 -0.52
C LEU A 34 -8.47 -3.70 -1.72
N LYS A 35 -7.95 -4.24 -2.83
CA LYS A 35 -8.75 -4.55 -4.03
C LYS A 35 -9.86 -5.55 -3.73
N ARG A 36 -9.58 -6.61 -2.97
CA ARG A 36 -10.58 -7.64 -2.63
C ARG A 36 -11.71 -7.08 -1.78
N VAL A 37 -11.37 -6.35 -0.71
CA VAL A 37 -12.35 -5.82 0.24
C VAL A 37 -13.21 -4.75 -0.42
N SER A 38 -12.60 -3.81 -1.13
CA SER A 38 -13.33 -2.76 -1.87
C SER A 38 -14.23 -3.34 -2.95
N SER A 39 -13.75 -4.31 -3.75
CA SER A 39 -14.57 -4.99 -4.75
C SER A 39 -15.79 -5.66 -4.13
N ARG A 40 -15.62 -6.37 -3.00
CA ARG A 40 -16.73 -7.03 -2.32
C ARG A 40 -17.77 -6.04 -1.81
N ILE A 41 -17.34 -4.96 -1.16
CA ILE A 41 -18.24 -3.95 -0.58
C ILE A 41 -18.98 -3.21 -1.70
N LEU A 42 -18.24 -2.60 -2.64
CA LEU A 42 -18.82 -1.78 -3.70
C LEU A 42 -19.71 -2.58 -4.64
N ARG A 43 -19.35 -3.82 -4.99
CA ARG A 43 -20.22 -4.66 -5.83
C ARG A 43 -21.47 -5.14 -5.09
N GLY A 44 -21.46 -5.17 -3.75
CA GLY A 44 -22.64 -5.44 -2.94
C GLY A 44 -23.59 -4.23 -2.87
N GLU A 45 -23.03 -3.03 -2.77
CA GLU A 45 -23.78 -1.76 -2.71
C GLU A 45 -24.32 -1.32 -4.07
N PHE A 46 -23.53 -1.48 -5.13
CA PHE A 46 -23.82 -0.95 -6.46
C PHE A 46 -24.03 -2.07 -7.50
N LYS A 47 -25.27 -2.48 -7.71
CA LYS A 47 -25.63 -3.56 -8.67
C LYS A 47 -25.18 -3.32 -10.12
N HIS A 48 -25.00 -2.06 -10.52
CA HIS A 48 -24.51 -1.78 -11.87
C HIS A 48 -23.04 -2.24 -12.07
N LEU A 49 -22.26 -2.37 -11.00
CA LEU A 49 -20.89 -2.88 -11.06
C LEU A 49 -20.84 -4.40 -11.30
N THR A 50 -21.85 -5.17 -10.88
CA THR A 50 -21.90 -6.62 -11.13
C THR A 50 -22.49 -6.96 -12.50
N THR A 51 -23.41 -6.14 -12.99
CA THR A 51 -24.06 -6.33 -14.30
C THR A 51 -23.19 -5.89 -15.47
N LYS A 52 -22.38 -4.83 -15.30
CA LYS A 52 -21.52 -4.29 -16.38
C LYS A 52 -20.08 -4.78 -16.37
N LEU A 53 -19.58 -5.25 -15.22
CA LEU A 53 -18.16 -5.62 -15.07
C LEU A 53 -18.00 -7.03 -14.48
N PRO A 54 -17.16 -7.89 -15.07
CA PRO A 54 -16.86 -9.20 -14.50
C PRO A 54 -16.12 -9.08 -13.16
N THR A 55 -15.20 -8.12 -13.05
CA THR A 55 -14.49 -7.77 -11.81
C THR A 55 -14.37 -6.25 -11.69
N LEU A 56 -14.31 -5.72 -10.45
CA LEU A 56 -14.14 -4.27 -10.24
C LEU A 56 -12.72 -3.80 -10.56
N TRP A 57 -11.72 -4.59 -10.15
CA TRP A 57 -10.31 -4.27 -10.37
C TRP A 57 -9.68 -5.27 -11.33
N THR A 58 -8.70 -4.80 -12.09
CA THR A 58 -7.77 -5.67 -12.82
C THR A 58 -6.76 -6.29 -11.85
N HIS A 59 -6.05 -7.33 -12.32
CA HIS A 59 -4.98 -7.97 -11.54
C HIS A 59 -3.80 -7.01 -11.31
N SER A 60 -3.51 -6.15 -12.29
CA SER A 60 -2.35 -5.25 -12.31
C SER A 60 -2.48 -4.07 -11.36
N TYR A 61 -1.36 -3.61 -10.80
CA TYR A 61 -1.27 -2.40 -9.99
C TYR A 61 0.11 -1.77 -10.17
N PHE A 62 0.19 -0.45 -10.01
CA PHE A 62 1.45 0.29 -10.05
C PHE A 62 1.90 0.62 -8.63
N VAL A 63 3.22 0.51 -8.37
CA VAL A 63 3.85 0.90 -7.10
C VAL A 63 5.14 1.61 -7.40
N SER A 64 5.33 2.76 -6.76
CA SER A 64 6.62 3.43 -6.69
C SER A 64 6.86 3.80 -5.22
N THR A 65 8.10 3.64 -4.76
CA THR A 65 8.52 4.19 -3.48
C THR A 65 8.65 5.71 -3.61
N VAL A 66 8.33 6.43 -2.54
CA VAL A 66 8.49 7.88 -2.44
C VAL A 66 9.33 8.19 -1.21
N GLY A 67 10.44 8.90 -1.43
CA GLY A 67 11.40 9.28 -0.40
C GLY A 67 12.59 8.32 -0.28
N ALA A 68 13.79 8.88 -0.36
CA ALA A 68 14.98 8.28 0.26
C ALA A 68 14.90 8.58 1.76
N ALA A 69 15.24 7.60 2.62
CA ALA A 69 15.45 7.91 4.03
C ALA A 69 16.48 9.05 4.12
N PRO A 70 16.25 10.10 4.93
CA PRO A 70 17.20 11.18 5.06
C PRO A 70 18.57 10.59 5.44
N LEU A 71 19.66 11.02 4.77
CA LEU A 71 21.03 10.55 5.04
C LEU A 71 21.38 10.55 6.54
N LYS A 72 20.80 11.50 7.28
CA LYS A 72 20.90 11.60 8.75
C LYS A 72 20.38 10.35 9.47
N VAL A 73 19.23 9.83 9.07
CA VAL A 73 18.60 8.62 9.66
C VAL A 73 19.44 7.39 9.35
N ILE A 74 19.96 7.28 8.12
CA ILE A 74 20.84 6.18 7.71
C ILE A 74 22.15 6.22 8.52
N LYS A 75 22.77 7.40 8.68
CA LYS A 75 23.99 7.56 9.49
C LYS A 75 23.75 7.17 10.96
N GLN A 76 22.68 7.65 11.57
CA GLN A 76 22.30 7.30 12.95
C GLN A 76 22.05 5.80 13.12
N TYR A 77 21.42 5.16 12.12
CA TYR A 77 21.22 3.72 12.11
C TYR A 77 22.56 2.96 12.08
N ILE A 78 23.49 3.35 11.19
CA ILE A 78 24.82 2.72 11.08
C ILE A 78 25.64 2.91 12.37
N GLU A 79 25.61 4.10 12.96
CA GLU A 79 26.32 4.39 14.22
C GLU A 79 25.74 3.60 15.41
N SER A 80 24.42 3.45 15.48
CA SER A 80 23.77 2.67 16.54
C SER A 80 24.02 1.16 16.43
N GLN A 81 24.18 0.63 15.21
CA GLN A 81 24.57 -0.76 14.99
C GLN A 81 25.96 -1.10 15.53
N LYS A 82 26.96 -0.22 15.35
CA LYS A 82 28.32 -0.43 15.88
C LYS A 82 28.35 -0.54 17.41
N ARG A 83 27.40 0.10 18.10
CA ARG A 83 27.29 0.04 19.56
C ARG A 83 26.66 -1.26 20.06
N SER A 84 25.83 -1.92 19.23
CA SER A 84 25.18 -3.20 19.55
C SER A 84 26.07 -4.43 19.40
N GLN A 85 27.10 -4.39 18.54
CA GLN A 85 28.04 -5.51 18.34
C GLN A 85 29.22 -5.52 19.32
N ARG A 86 29.27 -4.58 20.28
CA ARG A 86 30.32 -4.46 21.30
C ARG A 86 29.96 -5.10 22.64
N LYS A 87 28.98 -6.01 22.67
CA LYS A 87 28.69 -6.87 23.82
C LYS A 87 29.20 -8.27 23.58
#